data_AF-A0A0F9QT66-F1
#
_entry.id   AF-A0A0F9QT66-F1
#
_cell.length_a   1.000
_cell.length_b   1.000
_cell.length_c   1.000
_cell.angle_alpha   90.00
_cell.angle_beta   90.00
_cell.angle_gamma   90.00
#
_symmetry.space_group_name_H-M   'P 1'
#
loop_
_entity.id
_entity.type
_entity.pdbx_description
1 polymer ?
#
loop_
_entity_poly.entity_id
_entity_poly.type
_entity_poly.pdbx_seq_one_letter_code
_entity_poly.pdbx_strand_id
1 'polypeptide(L)'
;MRHAERHRTERIGWLRAAVLGANDGIVSTASLVLGVAAAGADSKAVLVAGVAGLVAGAMSMAAGEYVSVSSQSDTERADLARESGELVREPEQEQAELAEIYVRRGLDPELASTVAIQLMKHDALGAHARDELGISEVSTARPIQAAFASAGTFSVGAALPLLIVLLLPSHILMWAVPSSSLLFLALLGSLAARTGGAPVLVAASRVTFWGALAMALTAGIGALFGVAI
;
A
#
# COMPACT_ATOMS: atom_id res chain seq x y z
N MET A 1 19.09 -20.83 24.91
CA MET A 1 17.65 -20.49 25.02
C MET A 1 17.20 -19.94 23.68
N ARG A 2 16.30 -20.61 22.96
CA ARG A 2 15.71 -20.06 21.71
C ARG A 2 14.44 -19.31 22.09
N HIS A 3 14.53 -18.01 22.30
CA HIS A 3 13.35 -17.15 22.33
C HIS A 3 12.87 -16.95 20.90
N ALA A 4 11.70 -17.50 20.58
CA ALA A 4 11.02 -17.20 19.33
C ALA A 4 10.28 -15.86 19.50
N GLU A 5 10.96 -14.74 19.26
CA GLU A 5 10.29 -13.45 19.17
C GLU A 5 9.50 -13.39 17.87
N ARG A 6 8.16 -13.31 17.99
CA ARG A 6 7.29 -13.03 16.84
C ARG A 6 7.24 -11.53 16.63
N HIS A 7 8.18 -11.00 15.85
CA HIS A 7 8.12 -9.62 15.41
C HIS A 7 6.92 -9.42 14.46
N ARG A 8 6.03 -8.48 14.81
CA ARG A 8 4.87 -8.13 13.97
C ARG A 8 5.26 -7.26 12.77
N THR A 9 6.47 -6.71 12.76
CA THR A 9 6.94 -5.68 11.83
C THR A 9 6.91 -6.11 10.37
N GLU A 10 7.30 -7.35 10.05
CA GLU A 10 7.21 -7.88 8.69
C GLU A 10 5.76 -8.07 8.20
N ARG A 11 4.81 -8.28 9.14
CA ARG A 11 3.40 -8.41 8.79
C ARG A 11 2.74 -7.08 8.45
N ILE A 12 3.36 -5.95 8.80
CA ILE A 12 2.77 -4.62 8.65
C ILE A 12 2.81 -4.17 7.18
N GLY A 13 3.88 -4.50 6.44
CA GLY A 13 4.05 -4.04 5.05
C GLY A 13 2.96 -4.56 4.11
N TRP A 14 2.80 -5.88 4.02
CA TRP A 14 1.78 -6.51 3.15
C TRP A 14 0.36 -6.23 3.62
N LEU A 15 0.14 -6.18 4.95
CA LEU A 15 -1.16 -5.87 5.53
C LEU A 15 -1.58 -4.43 5.21
N ARG A 16 -0.65 -3.47 5.27
CA ARG A 16 -0.92 -2.07 4.91
C ARG A 16 -1.33 -1.96 3.44
N ALA A 17 -0.59 -2.60 2.53
CA ALA A 17 -0.89 -2.59 1.11
C ALA A 17 -2.25 -3.24 0.80
N ALA A 18 -2.53 -4.41 1.40
CA ALA A 18 -3.79 -5.11 1.18
C ALA A 18 -5.01 -4.35 1.73
N VAL A 19 -4.88 -3.75 2.91
CA VAL A 19 -5.95 -2.92 3.50
C VAL A 19 -6.15 -1.63 2.70
N LEU A 20 -5.07 -1.03 2.20
CA LEU A 20 -5.15 0.16 1.34
C LEU A 20 -5.93 -0.16 0.06
N GLY A 21 -5.57 -1.25 -0.65
CA GLY A 21 -6.27 -1.66 -1.86
C GLY A 21 -7.74 -1.97 -1.62
N ALA A 22 -8.07 -2.77 -0.60
CA ALA A 22 -9.45 -3.10 -0.27
C ALA A 22 -10.31 -1.87 0.11
N ASN A 23 -9.74 -0.96 0.92
CA ASN A 23 -10.44 0.28 1.29
C ASN A 23 -10.68 1.16 0.06
N ASP A 24 -9.67 1.33 -0.80
CA ASP A 24 -9.79 2.15 -2.00
C ASP A 24 -10.81 1.57 -2.98
N GLY A 25 -10.83 0.24 -3.16
CA GLY A 25 -11.83 -0.47 -3.94
C GLY A 25 -13.26 -0.22 -3.46
N ILE A 26 -13.51 -0.31 -2.15
CA ILE A 26 -14.84 -0.03 -1.57
C ILE A 26 -15.22 1.43 -1.79
N VAL A 27 -14.34 2.36 -1.37
CA VAL A 27 -14.65 3.80 -1.38
C VAL A 27 -14.87 4.31 -2.80
N SER A 28 -13.95 4.03 -3.73
CA SER A 28 -14.02 4.51 -5.11
C SER A 28 -15.24 3.94 -5.84
N THR A 29 -15.51 2.64 -5.71
CA THR A 29 -16.63 1.99 -6.41
C THR A 29 -17.98 2.41 -5.83
N ALA A 30 -18.11 2.48 -4.50
CA ALA A 30 -19.33 2.98 -3.87
C ALA A 30 -19.61 4.44 -4.23
N SER A 31 -18.56 5.28 -4.25
CA SER A 31 -18.66 6.69 -4.63
C SER A 31 -19.07 6.85 -6.10
N LEU A 32 -18.48 6.07 -7.01
CA LEU A 32 -18.87 6.08 -8.42
C LEU A 32 -20.33 5.65 -8.62
N VAL A 33 -20.73 4.54 -7.99
CA VAL A 33 -22.10 4.03 -8.03
C VAL A 33 -23.08 5.08 -7.51
N LEU A 34 -22.78 5.72 -6.38
CA LEU A 34 -23.62 6.75 -5.78
C LEU A 34 -23.70 8.02 -6.62
N GLY A 35 -22.58 8.48 -7.19
CA GLY A 35 -22.59 9.63 -8.11
C GLY A 35 -23.43 9.37 -9.35
N VAL A 36 -23.29 8.20 -9.98
CA VAL A 36 -24.06 7.83 -11.17
C VAL A 36 -25.55 7.63 -10.84
N ALA A 37 -25.86 6.97 -9.72
CA ALA A 37 -27.23 6.79 -9.27
C ALA A 37 -27.91 8.13 -8.89
N ALA A 38 -27.20 9.03 -8.23
CA ALA A 38 -27.70 10.36 -7.87
C ALA A 38 -27.95 11.26 -9.08
N ALA A 39 -27.30 10.99 -10.22
CA ALA A 39 -27.56 11.65 -11.49
C ALA A 39 -28.82 11.11 -12.22
N GLY A 40 -29.55 10.17 -11.63
CA GLY A 40 -30.79 9.62 -12.20
C GLY A 40 -30.58 8.47 -13.20
N ALA A 41 -29.37 7.90 -13.26
CA ALA A 41 -29.08 6.77 -14.14
C ALA A 41 -29.86 5.50 -13.75
N ASP A 42 -30.20 4.68 -14.75
CA ASP A 42 -30.85 3.39 -14.51
C ASP A 42 -29.88 2.34 -13.93
N SER A 43 -30.40 1.23 -13.40
CA SER A 43 -29.58 0.19 -12.76
C SER A 43 -28.54 -0.42 -13.71
N LYS A 44 -28.83 -0.47 -15.01
CA LYS A 44 -27.88 -1.01 -16.00
C LYS A 44 -26.70 -0.06 -16.17
N ALA A 45 -26.95 1.23 -16.33
CA ALA A 45 -25.90 2.24 -16.42
C ALA A 45 -25.05 2.31 -15.15
N VAL A 46 -25.68 2.23 -13.97
CA VAL A 46 -24.97 2.17 -12.68
C VAL A 46 -24.05 0.93 -12.61
N LEU A 47 -24.54 -0.24 -13.02
CA LEU A 47 -23.75 -1.47 -13.01
C LEU A 47 -22.59 -1.41 -14.00
N VAL A 48 -22.82 -0.92 -15.23
CA VAL A 48 -21.77 -0.76 -16.24
C VAL A 48 -20.70 0.21 -15.75
N ALA A 49 -21.09 1.36 -15.20
CA ALA A 49 -20.15 2.33 -14.64
C ALA A 49 -19.35 1.72 -13.48
N GLY A 50 -20.02 1.00 -12.58
CA GLY A 50 -19.37 0.34 -11.45
C GLY A 50 -18.38 -0.74 -11.86
N VAL A 51 -18.72 -1.60 -12.83
CA VAL A 51 -17.81 -2.63 -13.35
C VAL A 51 -16.64 -2.01 -14.11
N ALA A 52 -16.90 -0.99 -14.94
CA ALA A 52 -15.84 -0.24 -15.61
C ALA A 52 -14.89 0.43 -14.60
N GLY A 53 -15.45 1.03 -13.55
CA GLY A 53 -14.70 1.62 -12.44
C GLY A 53 -13.85 0.61 -11.68
N LEU A 54 -14.37 -0.60 -11.43
CA LEU A 54 -13.61 -1.69 -10.82
C LEU A 54 -12.40 -2.05 -11.68
N VAL A 55 -12.61 -2.30 -12.97
CA VAL A 55 -11.52 -2.70 -13.88
C VAL A 55 -10.49 -1.59 -14.03
N ALA A 56 -10.94 -0.35 -14.24
CA ALA A 56 -10.07 0.81 -14.37
C ALA A 56 -9.26 1.06 -13.10
N GLY A 57 -9.90 1.00 -11.93
CA GLY A 57 -9.25 1.18 -10.64
C GLY A 57 -8.24 0.07 -10.32
N ALA A 58 -8.61 -1.19 -10.56
CA ALA A 58 -7.70 -2.33 -10.35
C ALA A 58 -6.47 -2.23 -11.25
N MET A 59 -6.65 -1.89 -12.54
CA MET A 59 -5.55 -1.71 -13.48
C MET A 59 -4.68 -0.50 -13.12
N SER A 60 -5.28 0.61 -12.69
CA SER A 60 -4.56 1.80 -12.23
C SER A 60 -3.70 1.48 -11.01
N MET A 61 -4.23 0.74 -10.03
CA MET A 61 -3.48 0.29 -8.87
C MET A 61 -2.36 -0.69 -9.23
N ALA A 62 -2.61 -1.67 -10.10
CA ALA A 62 -1.56 -2.59 -10.55
C ALA A 62 -0.44 -1.84 -11.28
N ALA A 63 -0.79 -0.96 -12.22
CA ALA A 63 0.18 -0.19 -12.97
C ALA A 63 0.99 0.76 -12.06
N GLY A 64 0.31 1.49 -11.18
CA GLY A 64 0.96 2.40 -10.23
C GLY A 64 1.93 1.68 -9.29
N GLU A 65 1.51 0.54 -8.72
CA GLU A 65 2.37 -0.25 -7.83
C GLU A 65 3.52 -0.90 -8.60
N TYR A 66 3.27 -1.45 -9.79
CA TYR A 66 4.32 -2.01 -10.65
C TYR A 66 5.38 -0.95 -10.97
N VAL A 67 4.97 0.21 -11.47
CA VAL A 67 5.88 1.30 -11.84
C VAL A 67 6.65 1.80 -10.61
N SER A 68 5.98 2.00 -9.48
CA SER A 68 6.62 2.47 -8.25
C SER A 68 7.69 1.49 -7.76
N VAL A 69 7.35 0.20 -7.65
CA VAL A 69 8.26 -0.82 -7.13
C VAL A 69 9.36 -1.17 -8.15
N SER A 70 9.07 -1.11 -9.46
CA SER A 70 10.09 -1.23 -10.52
C SER A 70 11.08 -0.08 -10.46
N SER A 71 10.61 1.17 -10.32
CA SER A 71 11.49 2.31 -10.18
C SER A 71 12.38 2.20 -8.94
N GLN A 72 11.84 1.73 -7.81
CA GLN A 72 12.65 1.41 -6.63
C GLN A 72 13.72 0.36 -6.95
N SER A 73 13.34 -0.75 -7.58
CA SER A 73 14.27 -1.81 -7.96
C SER A 73 15.37 -1.32 -8.92
N ASP A 74 15.05 -0.40 -9.82
CA ASP A 74 16.02 0.14 -10.78
C ASP A 74 17.03 1.06 -10.08
N THR A 75 16.57 1.90 -9.14
CA THR A 75 17.44 2.72 -8.29
C THR A 75 18.35 1.84 -7.42
N GLU A 76 17.79 0.85 -6.72
CA GLU A 76 18.56 -0.06 -5.86
C GLU A 76 19.65 -0.80 -6.67
N ARG A 77 19.35 -1.23 -7.90
CA ARG A 77 20.35 -1.86 -8.78
C ARG A 77 21.43 -0.90 -9.24
N ALA A 78 21.08 0.35 -9.53
CA ALA A 78 22.04 1.36 -9.94
C ALA A 78 23.01 1.68 -8.79
N ASP A 79 22.49 1.83 -7.57
CA ASP A 79 23.31 2.10 -6.38
C ASP A 79 24.21 0.90 -6.06
N LEU A 80 23.71 -0.34 -6.12
CA LEU A 80 24.55 -1.53 -5.94
C LEU A 80 25.64 -1.67 -7.00
N ALA A 81 25.34 -1.31 -8.26
CA ALA A 81 26.33 -1.35 -9.33
C ALA A 81 27.42 -0.28 -9.13
N ARG A 82 27.05 0.88 -8.60
CA ARG A 82 27.98 1.96 -8.26
C ARG A 82 28.88 1.55 -7.09
N GLU A 83 28.29 1.09 -6.00
CA GLU A 83 28.95 0.60 -4.79
C GLU A 83 29.95 -0.52 -5.13
N SER A 84 29.52 -1.49 -5.95
CA SER A 84 30.41 -2.56 -6.42
C SER A 84 31.61 -2.03 -7.22
N GLY A 85 31.49 -0.87 -7.86
CA GLY A 85 32.59 -0.22 -8.56
C GLY A 85 33.53 0.52 -7.61
N GLU A 86 32.98 1.20 -6.61
CA GLU A 86 33.71 1.92 -5.55
C GLU A 86 34.52 0.94 -4.70
N LEU A 87 33.94 -0.19 -4.26
CA LEU A 87 34.62 -1.28 -3.55
C LEU A 87 35.85 -1.85 -4.28
N VAL A 88 35.88 -1.80 -5.62
CA VAL A 88 37.03 -2.26 -6.42
C VAL A 88 38.08 -1.18 -6.59
N ARG A 89 37.65 0.08 -6.74
CA ARG A 89 38.54 1.21 -7.05
C ARG A 89 39.19 1.80 -5.80
N GLU A 90 38.43 1.89 -4.71
CA GLU A 90 38.75 2.68 -3.52
C GLU A 90 38.50 1.87 -2.22
N PRO A 91 39.01 0.63 -2.10
CA PRO A 91 38.66 -0.28 -1.00
C PRO A 91 39.02 0.24 0.40
N GLU A 92 40.10 1.02 0.52
CA GLU A 92 40.50 1.64 1.80
C GLU A 92 39.54 2.76 2.21
N GLN A 93 38.99 3.49 1.24
CA GLN A 93 38.00 4.53 1.49
C GLN A 93 36.67 3.92 1.91
N GLU A 94 36.19 2.90 1.17
CA GLU A 94 34.95 2.20 1.52
C GLU A 94 34.99 1.60 2.94
N GLN A 95 36.14 1.03 3.33
CA GLN A 95 36.33 0.56 4.71
C GLN A 95 36.22 1.69 5.74
N ALA A 96 36.79 2.86 5.44
CA ALA A 96 36.72 4.02 6.32
C ALA A 96 35.28 4.57 6.40
N GLU A 97 34.55 4.60 5.29
CA GLU A 97 33.15 5.03 5.22
C GLU A 97 32.24 4.11 6.04
N LEU A 98 32.39 2.79 5.89
CA LEU A 98 31.64 1.82 6.69
C LEU A 98 31.99 1.92 8.19
N ALA A 99 33.26 2.11 8.54
CA ALA A 99 33.67 2.33 9.92
C ALA A 99 33.02 3.62 10.49
N GLU A 100 32.94 4.69 9.71
CA GLU A 100 32.30 5.94 10.13
C GLU A 100 30.80 5.75 10.40
N ILE A 101 30.10 4.96 9.59
CA ILE A 101 28.68 4.60 9.83
C ILE A 101 28.53 3.99 11.22
N TYR A 102 29.42 3.08 11.60
CA TYR A 102 29.39 2.41 12.90
C TYR A 102 29.80 3.33 14.06
N VAL A 103 30.74 4.26 13.85
CA VAL A 103 31.03 5.33 14.83
C VAL A 103 29.80 6.19 15.08
N ARG A 104 29.09 6.62 14.03
CA ARG A 104 27.84 7.40 14.15
C ARG A 104 26.73 6.63 14.87
N ARG A 105 26.76 5.30 14.83
CA ARG A 105 25.86 4.41 15.58
C ARG A 105 26.29 4.19 17.03
N GLY A 106 27.44 4.72 17.44
CA GLY A 106 27.90 4.75 18.84
C GLY A 106 29.06 3.81 19.17
N LEU A 107 29.76 3.24 18.18
CA LEU A 107 30.96 2.43 18.43
C LEU A 107 32.20 3.32 18.57
N ASP A 108 33.14 2.90 19.42
CA ASP A 108 34.47 3.51 19.46
C ASP A 108 35.20 3.34 18.12
N PRO A 109 36.04 4.29 17.67
CA PRO A 109 36.68 4.25 16.36
C PRO A 109 37.49 2.97 16.07
N GLU A 110 38.24 2.47 17.07
CA GLU A 110 39.02 1.23 16.93
C GLU A 110 38.13 0.00 16.71
N LEU A 111 37.02 -0.06 17.44
CA LEU A 111 36.05 -1.15 17.33
C LEU A 111 35.27 -1.05 16.02
N ALA A 112 34.85 0.14 15.61
CA ALA A 112 34.15 0.37 14.35
C ALA A 112 35.01 -0.02 13.13
N SER A 113 36.30 0.30 13.15
CA SER A 113 37.26 -0.16 12.13
C SER A 113 37.35 -1.68 12.09
N THR A 114 37.44 -2.33 13.26
CA THR A 114 37.45 -3.80 13.35
C THR A 114 36.16 -4.42 12.81
N VAL A 115 35.00 -3.82 13.09
CA VAL A 115 33.70 -4.26 12.58
C VAL A 115 33.64 -4.13 11.06
N ALA A 116 34.02 -2.98 10.50
CA ALA A 116 34.05 -2.75 9.06
C ALA A 116 34.91 -3.80 8.33
N ILE A 117 36.14 -4.04 8.81
CA ILE A 117 37.05 -5.06 8.26
C ILE A 117 36.39 -6.45 8.25
N GLN A 118 35.79 -6.86 9.37
CA GLN A 118 35.20 -8.20 9.49
C GLN A 118 33.96 -8.36 8.61
N LEU A 119 33.11 -7.33 8.52
CA LEU A 119 31.91 -7.35 7.68
C LEU A 119 32.28 -7.34 6.20
N MET A 120 33.21 -6.48 5.77
CA MET A 120 33.66 -6.44 4.38
C MET A 120 34.35 -7.73 3.95
N LYS A 121 35.10 -8.37 4.85
CA LYS A 121 35.72 -9.67 4.58
C LYS A 121 34.70 -10.77 4.33
N HIS A 122 33.53 -10.71 4.99
CA HIS A 122 32.46 -11.68 4.79
C HIS A 122 31.65 -11.36 3.54
N ASP A 123 31.18 -10.10 3.41
CA ASP A 123 30.35 -9.62 2.32
C ASP A 123 30.37 -8.08 2.28
N ALA A 124 31.33 -7.50 1.55
CA ALA A 124 31.47 -6.04 1.45
C ALA A 124 30.26 -5.37 0.82
N LEU A 125 29.81 -5.87 -0.34
CA LEU A 125 28.66 -5.30 -1.03
C LEU A 125 27.40 -5.42 -0.16
N GLY A 126 27.17 -6.56 0.49
CA GLY A 126 26.02 -6.72 1.39
C GLY A 126 26.10 -5.89 2.67
N ALA A 127 27.31 -5.62 3.18
CA ALA A 127 27.52 -4.73 4.32
C ALA A 127 27.16 -3.28 3.96
N HIS A 128 27.72 -2.74 2.87
CA HIS A 128 27.39 -1.39 2.39
C HIS A 128 25.93 -1.30 1.93
N ALA A 129 25.42 -2.28 1.19
CA ALA A 129 24.01 -2.32 0.81
C ALA A 129 23.07 -2.17 2.01
N ARG A 130 23.34 -2.87 3.11
CA ARG A 130 22.50 -2.81 4.32
C ARG A 130 22.75 -1.55 5.14
N ASP A 131 24.01 -1.25 5.42
CA ASP A 131 24.37 -0.28 6.45
C ASP A 131 24.50 1.15 5.93
N GLU A 132 24.80 1.29 4.65
CA GLU A 132 24.91 2.57 3.94
C GLU A 132 23.67 2.86 3.09
N LEU A 133 23.34 1.95 2.16
CA LEU A 133 22.24 2.16 1.19
C LEU A 133 20.86 1.83 1.79
N GLY A 134 20.81 1.15 2.94
CA GLY A 134 19.54 0.74 3.58
C GLY A 134 18.80 -0.39 2.84
N ILE A 135 19.42 -1.01 1.84
CA ILE A 135 18.89 -2.14 1.06
C ILE A 135 19.03 -3.41 1.90
N SER A 136 17.90 -4.00 2.29
CA SER A 136 17.85 -5.24 3.07
C SER A 136 16.98 -6.31 2.42
N GLU A 137 17.19 -7.59 2.74
CA GLU A 137 16.44 -8.72 2.16
C GLU A 137 14.91 -8.60 2.37
N VAL A 138 14.50 -8.03 3.52
CA VAL A 138 13.09 -7.76 3.87
C VAL A 138 12.48 -6.67 2.96
N SER A 139 13.31 -5.82 2.35
CA SER A 139 12.92 -4.71 1.47
C SER A 139 13.08 -5.01 -0.03
N THR A 140 13.36 -6.25 -0.42
CA THR A 140 13.56 -6.57 -1.85
C THR A 140 12.32 -6.23 -2.67
N ALA A 141 12.49 -5.32 -3.63
CA ALA A 141 11.42 -4.87 -4.52
C ALA A 141 10.87 -6.05 -5.36
N ARG A 142 9.56 -6.32 -5.27
CA ARG A 142 8.86 -7.36 -6.04
C ARG A 142 7.71 -6.77 -6.86
N PRO A 143 7.99 -6.12 -8.01
CA PRO A 143 7.00 -5.31 -8.72
C PRO A 143 5.75 -6.08 -9.13
N ILE A 144 5.92 -7.29 -9.69
CA ILE A 144 4.80 -8.11 -10.15
C ILE A 144 3.91 -8.56 -8.98
N GLN A 145 4.53 -8.95 -7.86
CA GLN A 145 3.77 -9.38 -6.67
C GLN A 145 2.99 -8.22 -6.08
N ALA A 146 3.61 -7.03 -6.00
CA ALA A 146 2.97 -5.83 -5.50
C ALA A 146 1.79 -5.41 -6.40
N ALA A 147 1.97 -5.40 -7.72
CA ALA A 147 0.93 -5.07 -8.69
C ALA A 147 -0.31 -5.97 -8.58
N PHE A 148 -0.13 -7.29 -8.58
CA PHE A 148 -1.24 -8.24 -8.46
C PHE A 148 -1.89 -8.22 -7.07
N ALA A 149 -1.13 -8.00 -6.01
CA ALA A 149 -1.68 -7.86 -4.67
C ALA A 149 -2.57 -6.60 -4.57
N SER A 150 -2.13 -5.47 -5.11
CA SER A 150 -2.89 -4.23 -5.14
C SER A 150 -4.16 -4.36 -5.99
N ALA A 151 -4.06 -4.87 -7.23
CA ALA A 151 -5.25 -5.11 -8.06
C ALA A 151 -6.23 -6.11 -7.43
N GLY A 152 -5.73 -7.20 -6.85
CA GLY A 152 -6.57 -8.22 -6.24
C GLY A 152 -7.34 -7.69 -5.03
N THR A 153 -6.66 -6.98 -4.14
CA THR A 153 -7.28 -6.42 -2.93
C THR A 153 -8.25 -5.29 -3.27
N PHE A 154 -7.92 -4.43 -4.25
CA PHE A 154 -8.85 -3.46 -4.81
C PHE A 154 -10.09 -4.13 -5.40
N SER A 155 -9.92 -5.15 -6.23
CA SER A 155 -11.04 -5.85 -6.88
C SER A 155 -11.98 -6.49 -5.85
N VAL A 156 -11.43 -7.09 -4.80
CA VAL A 156 -12.22 -7.64 -3.69
C VAL A 156 -13.01 -6.54 -2.97
N GLY A 157 -12.38 -5.40 -2.70
CA GLY A 157 -13.07 -4.24 -2.10
C GLY A 157 -14.18 -3.70 -3.00
N ALA A 158 -13.90 -3.51 -4.29
CA ALA A 158 -14.83 -2.99 -5.28
C ALA A 158 -16.01 -3.94 -5.57
N ALA A 159 -15.79 -5.25 -5.49
CA ALA A 159 -16.85 -6.24 -5.68
C ALA A 159 -17.98 -6.10 -4.64
N LEU A 160 -17.66 -5.65 -3.41
CA LEU A 160 -18.65 -5.55 -2.34
C LEU A 160 -19.78 -4.53 -2.67
N PRO A 161 -19.51 -3.26 -2.98
CA PRO A 161 -20.54 -2.33 -3.46
C PRO A 161 -21.28 -2.83 -4.71
N LEU A 162 -20.60 -3.48 -5.66
CA LEU A 162 -21.25 -3.99 -6.88
C LEU A 162 -22.22 -5.13 -6.61
N LEU A 163 -21.91 -6.01 -5.66
CA LEU A 163 -22.84 -7.05 -5.22
C LEU A 163 -24.13 -6.45 -4.66
N ILE A 164 -24.02 -5.32 -3.93
CA ILE A 164 -25.20 -4.61 -3.41
C ILE A 164 -26.04 -4.04 -4.57
N VAL A 165 -25.39 -3.45 -5.58
CA VAL A 165 -26.07 -2.97 -6.80
C VAL A 165 -26.78 -4.10 -7.56
N LEU A 166 -26.16 -5.28 -7.63
CA LEU A 166 -26.71 -6.42 -8.36
C LEU A 166 -27.89 -7.08 -7.64
N LEU A 167 -27.84 -7.15 -6.30
CA LEU A 167 -28.79 -7.92 -5.50
C LEU A 167 -29.99 -7.12 -5.02
N LEU A 168 -29.87 -5.79 -4.91
CA LEU A 168 -30.92 -4.95 -4.33
C LEU A 168 -31.62 -4.07 -5.37
N PRO A 169 -32.93 -3.77 -5.17
CA PRO A 169 -33.68 -2.93 -6.08
C PRO A 169 -33.19 -1.46 -6.05
N SER A 170 -33.33 -0.78 -7.19
CA SER A 170 -32.80 0.58 -7.42
C SER A 170 -33.21 1.60 -6.36
N HIS A 171 -34.47 1.56 -5.90
CA HIS A 171 -35.01 2.55 -4.96
C HIS A 171 -34.36 2.52 -3.56
N ILE A 172 -33.65 1.45 -3.18
CA ILE A 172 -32.94 1.37 -1.90
C ILE A 172 -31.42 1.55 -2.04
N LEU A 173 -30.86 1.60 -3.25
CA LEU A 173 -29.41 1.64 -3.46
C LEU A 173 -28.74 2.86 -2.82
N MET A 174 -29.41 4.03 -2.85
CA MET A 174 -28.93 5.27 -2.21
C MET A 174 -28.72 5.14 -0.70
N TRP A 175 -29.34 4.16 -0.06
CA TRP A 175 -29.16 3.86 1.37
C TRP A 175 -28.30 2.63 1.59
N ALA A 176 -28.52 1.57 0.80
CA ALA A 176 -27.89 0.28 0.99
C ALA A 176 -26.39 0.28 0.66
N VAL A 177 -25.99 0.92 -0.45
CA VAL A 177 -24.58 0.99 -0.87
C VAL A 177 -23.71 1.74 0.15
N PRO A 178 -24.06 2.96 0.62
CA PRO A 178 -23.22 3.66 1.59
C PRO A 178 -23.24 2.95 2.95
N SER A 179 -24.39 2.45 3.41
CA SER A 179 -24.48 1.78 4.72
C SER A 179 -23.63 0.51 4.77
N SER A 180 -23.72 -0.33 3.73
CA SER A 180 -22.91 -1.55 3.62
C SER A 180 -21.43 -1.24 3.43
N SER A 181 -21.08 -0.26 2.59
CA SER A 181 -19.70 0.18 2.38
C SER A 181 -19.07 0.69 3.68
N LEU A 182 -19.78 1.53 4.45
CA LEU A 182 -19.29 2.03 5.74
C LEU A 182 -19.12 0.90 6.76
N LEU A 183 -20.03 -0.08 6.78
CA LEU A 183 -19.88 -1.27 7.61
C LEU A 183 -18.62 -2.06 7.22
N PHE A 184 -18.40 -2.31 5.93
CA PHE A 184 -17.22 -3.03 5.45
C PHE A 184 -15.92 -2.27 5.75
N LEU A 185 -15.89 -0.95 5.57
CA LEU A 185 -14.76 -0.10 5.93
C LEU A 185 -14.47 -0.12 7.44
N ALA A 186 -15.51 -0.10 8.28
CA ALA A 186 -15.36 -0.22 9.73
C ALA A 186 -14.76 -1.57 10.12
N LEU A 187 -15.22 -2.66 9.48
CA LEU A 187 -14.71 -4.01 9.72
C LEU A 187 -13.25 -4.16 9.26
N LEU A 188 -12.92 -3.69 8.05
CA LEU A 188 -11.55 -3.71 7.53
C LEU A 188 -10.60 -2.86 8.37
N GLY A 189 -11.00 -1.63 8.70
CA GLY A 189 -10.22 -0.74 9.58
C GLY A 189 -9.99 -1.35 10.97
N SER A 190 -11.02 -2.01 11.51
CA SER A 190 -10.92 -2.71 12.80
C SER A 190 -9.99 -3.92 12.74
N LEU A 191 -10.09 -4.74 11.70
CA LEU A 191 -9.23 -5.90 11.49
C LEU A 191 -7.78 -5.48 11.33
N ALA A 192 -7.52 -4.49 10.46
CA ALA A 192 -6.20 -3.93 10.20
C ALA A 192 -5.55 -3.39 11.49
N ALA A 193 -6.31 -2.70 12.32
CA ALA A 193 -5.83 -2.16 13.59
C ALA A 193 -5.49 -3.28 14.59
N ARG A 194 -6.35 -4.30 14.71
CA ARG A 194 -6.07 -5.46 15.59
C ARG A 194 -4.81 -6.21 15.16
N THR A 195 -4.62 -6.42 13.86
CA THR A 195 -3.45 -7.11 13.33
C THR A 195 -2.19 -6.25 13.43
N GLY A 196 -2.31 -4.93 13.28
CA GLY A 196 -1.21 -3.97 13.38
C GLY A 196 -0.88 -3.51 14.81
N GLY A 197 -1.69 -3.87 15.81
CA GLY A 197 -1.52 -3.44 17.20
C GLY A 197 -1.91 -1.97 17.46
N ALA A 198 -2.73 -1.38 16.59
CA ALA A 198 -3.19 0.01 16.70
C ALA A 198 -4.58 0.11 17.38
N PRO A 199 -4.97 1.29 17.90
CA PRO A 199 -6.31 1.50 18.47
C PRO A 199 -7.42 1.30 17.42
N VAL A 200 -8.27 0.30 17.66
CA VAL A 200 -9.34 -0.14 16.73
C VAL A 200 -10.31 0.98 16.40
N LEU A 201 -10.78 1.71 17.41
CA LEU A 201 -11.79 2.75 17.22
C LEU A 201 -11.27 3.90 16.34
N VAL A 202 -10.00 4.28 16.51
CA VAL A 202 -9.35 5.35 15.74
C VAL A 202 -9.15 4.94 14.28
N ALA A 203 -8.74 3.70 14.05
CA ALA A 203 -8.54 3.20 12.69
C ALA A 203 -9.86 3.06 11.93
N ALA A 204 -10.89 2.49 12.59
CA ALA A 204 -12.21 2.36 12.00
C ALA A 204 -12.82 3.74 11.70
N SER A 205 -12.79 4.68 12.66
CA SER A 205 -13.36 6.02 12.46
C SER A 205 -12.69 6.80 11.34
N ARG A 206 -11.36 6.69 11.19
CA ARG A 206 -10.63 7.36 10.11
C ARG A 206 -11.08 6.88 8.73
N VAL A 207 -11.15 5.56 8.54
CA VAL A 207 -11.52 4.98 7.24
C VAL A 207 -12.99 5.24 6.92
N THR A 208 -13.89 5.09 7.90
CA THR A 208 -15.31 5.36 7.67
C THR A 208 -15.61 6.83 7.46
N PHE A 209 -14.93 7.75 8.15
CA PHE A 209 -15.11 9.18 7.95
C PHE A 209 -14.75 9.59 6.51
N TRP A 210 -13.55 9.22 6.04
CA TRP A 210 -13.11 9.55 4.68
C TRP A 210 -13.95 8.85 3.62
N GLY A 211 -14.38 7.61 3.87
CA GLY A 211 -15.31 6.91 2.99
C GLY A 211 -16.67 7.59 2.89
N ALA A 212 -17.25 7.99 4.03
CA ALA A 212 -18.52 8.71 4.07
C ALA A 212 -18.43 10.05 3.33
N LEU A 213 -17.34 10.80 3.54
CA LEU A 213 -17.11 12.08 2.89
C LEU A 213 -16.99 11.92 1.37
N ALA A 214 -16.19 10.96 0.88
CA ALA A 214 -16.04 10.70 -0.54
C ALA A 214 -17.37 10.33 -1.22
N MET A 215 -18.14 9.45 -0.59
CA MET A 215 -19.47 9.04 -1.08
C MET A 215 -20.46 10.21 -1.07
N ALA A 216 -20.46 11.04 -0.02
CA ALA A 216 -21.34 12.20 0.07
C ALA A 216 -21.01 13.25 -1.00
N LEU A 217 -19.73 13.53 -1.23
CA LEU A 217 -19.28 14.49 -2.25
C LEU A 217 -19.62 14.01 -3.66
N THR A 218 -19.37 12.74 -3.97
CA THR A 218 -19.68 12.18 -5.29
C THR A 218 -21.17 12.05 -5.56
N ALA A 219 -21.97 11.65 -4.56
CA ALA A 219 -23.42 11.71 -4.64
C ALA A 219 -23.93 13.14 -4.84
N GLY A 220 -23.33 14.12 -4.15
CA GLY A 220 -23.65 15.55 -4.31
C GLY A 220 -23.35 16.04 -5.73
N ILE A 221 -22.20 15.69 -6.30
CA ILE A 221 -21.87 15.99 -7.70
C ILE A 221 -22.90 15.34 -8.64
N GLY A 222 -23.21 14.06 -8.45
CA GLY A 222 -24.23 13.35 -9.23
C GLY A 222 -25.59 14.07 -9.22
N ALA A 223 -26.05 14.46 -8.03
CA ALA A 223 -27.31 15.20 -7.86
C ALA A 223 -27.29 16.57 -8.57
N LEU A 224 -26.16 17.30 -8.51
CA LEU A 224 -26.03 18.59 -9.20
C LEU A 224 -26.17 18.45 -10.73
N PHE A 225 -25.55 17.42 -11.32
CA PHE A 225 -25.64 17.16 -12.75
C PHE A 225 -26.96 16.52 -13.19
N GLY A 226 -27.60 15.72 -12.32
CA GLY A 226 -28.94 15.16 -12.57
C GLY A 226 -30.05 16.21 -12.56
N VAL A 227 -29.85 17.37 -11.91
CA VAL A 227 -30.78 18.51 -11.93
C VAL A 227 -30.62 19.37 -13.19
N ALA A 228 -29.51 19.22 -13.93
CA ALA A 228 -29.16 20.06 -15.07
C ALA A 228 -29.64 19.52 -16.45
N ILE A 229 -30.42 18.44 -16.49
CA ILE A 229 -30.96 17.83 -17.71
C ILE A 229 -32.49 17.79 -17.66
#